data_AF-A0A921H0M0-F1
#
_entry.id   AF-A0A921H0M0-F1
#
_cell.length_a   1.000
_cell.length_b   1.000
_cell.length_c   1.000
_cell.angle_alpha   90.00
_cell.angle_beta   90.00
_cell.angle_gamma   90.00
#
_symmetry.space_group_name_H-M   'P 1'
#
loop_
_entity.id
_entity.type
_entity.pdbx_description
1 polymer ?
#
loop_
_entity_poly.entity_id
_entity_poly.type
_entity_poly.pdbx_seq_one_letter_code
_entity_poly.pdbx_strand_id
1 'polypeptide(L)'
;MKYPIAIWMLAIGAFAIGMTEFVIMGLLPNVARDFGVSVSQAGQLITGYALGVAIGGPILVMLTIKWNRKMLLLVLMAIFVFGNIAASLSPTYGVMLTSRIITSLAHGSFFGIGSILAASMVKPAYRASAMALMFMGLSLSNILGVPFGTLIGQNFGWQMTFVVIAIIGVCAFIGIIFFVPETKPNNDAS
;
A
#
# COMPACT_ATOMS: atom_id res chain seq x y z
N MET A 1 -21.01 17.07 -5.37
CA MET A 1 -19.60 17.10 -4.92
C MET A 1 -18.68 17.05 -6.14
N LYS A 2 -17.60 17.85 -6.16
CA LYS A 2 -16.62 17.91 -7.26
C LYS A 2 -15.70 16.67 -7.32
N TYR A 3 -15.57 15.96 -6.19
CA TYR A 3 -14.80 14.74 -6.05
C TYR A 3 -15.67 13.66 -5.41
N PRO A 4 -15.82 12.47 -6.02
CA PRO A 4 -16.52 11.36 -5.40
C PRO A 4 -15.73 10.82 -4.21
N ILE A 5 -16.47 10.30 -3.22
CA ILE A 5 -15.92 9.72 -1.99
C ILE A 5 -14.94 8.56 -2.29
N ALA A 6 -15.10 7.92 -3.45
CA ALA A 6 -14.20 6.91 -3.99
C ALA A 6 -12.73 7.38 -4.07
N ILE A 7 -12.47 8.64 -4.44
CA ILE A 7 -11.10 9.17 -4.55
C ILE A 7 -10.46 9.28 -3.16
N TRP A 8 -11.24 9.64 -2.15
CA TRP A 8 -10.77 9.65 -0.76
C TRP A 8 -10.47 8.23 -0.27
N MET A 9 -11.25 7.22 -0.65
CA MET A 9 -10.94 5.83 -0.32
C MET A 9 -9.63 5.36 -0.98
N LEU A 10 -9.37 5.78 -2.22
CA LEU A 10 -8.09 5.53 -2.88
C LEU A 10 -6.93 6.27 -2.19
N ALA A 11 -7.16 7.49 -1.69
CA ALA A 11 -6.17 8.24 -0.92
C ALA A 11 -5.86 7.55 0.43
N ILE A 12 -6.85 6.97 1.11
CA ILE A 12 -6.63 6.18 2.33
C ILE A 12 -5.79 4.93 2.02
N GLY A 13 -6.04 4.27 0.89
CA GLY A 13 -5.19 3.16 0.43
C GLY A 13 -3.75 3.60 0.16
N ALA A 14 -3.57 4.72 -0.55
CA ALA A 14 -2.26 5.33 -0.80
C ALA A 14 -1.52 5.70 0.51
N PHE A 15 -2.26 6.20 1.51
CA PHE A 15 -1.73 6.48 2.84
C PHE A 15 -1.24 5.21 3.53
N ALA A 16 -2.05 4.14 3.57
CA ALA A 16 -1.66 2.88 4.20
C ALA A 16 -0.40 2.27 3.54
N ILE A 17 -0.35 2.30 2.21
CA ILE A 17 0.78 1.78 1.43
C ILE A 17 2.04 2.59 1.70
N GLY A 18 1.96 3.93 1.64
CA GLY A 18 3.08 4.79 2.00
C GLY A 18 3.58 4.53 3.42
N MET A 19 2.64 4.38 4.36
CA MET A 19 3.00 4.21 5.76
C MET A 19 3.75 2.89 5.96
N THR A 20 3.30 1.82 5.30
CA THR A 20 3.98 0.52 5.29
C THR A 20 5.42 0.63 4.82
N GLU A 21 5.63 1.31 3.70
CA GLU A 21 6.93 1.42 3.04
C GLU A 21 7.95 2.13 3.91
N PHE A 22 7.59 3.28 4.46
CA PHE A 22 8.54 4.19 5.10
C PHE A 22 8.65 4.00 6.62
N VAL A 23 7.60 3.53 7.32
CA VAL A 23 7.61 3.46 8.79
C VAL A 23 8.70 2.55 9.35
N ILE A 24 9.08 1.52 8.59
CA ILE A 24 10.09 0.54 9.01
C ILE A 24 11.46 1.20 9.24
N MET A 25 11.75 2.33 8.58
CA MET A 25 12.99 3.08 8.75
C MET A 25 13.18 3.54 10.20
N GLY A 26 12.10 4.05 10.82
CA GLY A 26 12.12 4.47 12.24
C GLY A 26 12.07 3.30 13.23
N LEU A 27 11.82 2.08 12.75
CA LEU A 27 11.69 0.87 13.56
C LEU A 27 12.87 -0.10 13.40
N LEU A 28 13.84 0.19 12.52
CA LEU A 28 14.97 -0.69 12.25
C LEU A 28 15.72 -1.14 13.52
N PRO A 29 16.04 -0.26 14.50
CA PRO A 29 16.72 -0.70 15.71
C PRO A 29 15.90 -1.68 16.55
N ASN A 30 14.57 -1.48 16.62
CA ASN A 30 13.66 -2.38 17.34
C ASN A 30 13.56 -3.73 16.64
N VAL A 31 13.33 -3.73 15.32
CA VAL A 31 13.22 -4.96 14.52
C VAL A 31 14.54 -5.75 14.54
N ALA A 32 15.67 -5.06 14.45
CA ALA A 32 16.99 -5.68 14.52
C ALA A 32 17.23 -6.38 15.86
N ARG A 33 16.88 -5.71 16.97
CA ARG A 33 16.98 -6.26 18.32
C ARG A 33 16.12 -7.51 18.49
N ASP A 34 14.86 -7.44 18.10
CA ASP A 34 13.90 -8.54 18.31
C ASP A 34 14.25 -9.78 17.48
N PHE A 35 14.81 -9.60 16.28
CA PHE A 35 15.27 -10.71 15.45
C PHE A 35 16.73 -11.12 15.69
N GLY A 36 17.46 -10.44 16.56
CA GLY A 36 18.87 -10.72 16.83
C GLY A 36 19.79 -10.51 15.62
N VAL A 37 19.45 -9.56 14.74
CA VAL A 37 20.22 -9.22 13.53
C VAL A 37 20.85 -7.83 13.65
N SER A 38 21.81 -7.50 12.78
CA SER A 38 22.35 -6.14 12.73
C SER A 38 21.33 -5.15 12.15
N VAL A 39 21.45 -3.87 12.50
CA VAL A 39 20.64 -2.79 11.88
C VAL A 39 20.85 -2.71 10.36
N SER A 40 22.08 -2.97 9.90
CA SER A 40 22.39 -3.05 8.47
C SER A 40 21.61 -4.19 7.78
N GLN A 41 21.56 -5.36 8.41
CA GLN A 41 20.75 -6.48 7.92
C GLN A 41 19.26 -6.14 7.94
N ALA A 42 18.74 -5.55 9.02
CA ALA A 42 17.36 -5.07 9.06
C ALA A 42 17.05 -4.05 7.95
N GLY A 43 18.02 -3.23 7.54
CA GLY A 43 17.89 -2.33 6.40
C GLY A 43 17.57 -3.04 5.08
N GLN A 44 17.91 -4.32 4.92
CA GLN A 44 17.53 -5.09 3.74
C GLN A 44 16.01 -5.33 3.64
N LEU A 45 15.24 -5.13 4.72
CA LEU A 45 13.77 -5.09 4.65
C LEU A 45 13.26 -3.97 3.72
N ILE A 46 13.97 -2.84 3.70
CA ILE A 46 13.68 -1.71 2.79
C ILE A 46 14.08 -2.10 1.38
N THR A 47 15.27 -2.64 1.19
CA THR A 47 15.76 -3.11 -0.12
C THR A 47 14.86 -4.16 -0.73
N GLY A 48 14.45 -5.18 0.03
CA GLY A 48 13.54 -6.23 -0.41
C GLY A 48 12.18 -5.66 -0.80
N TYR A 49 11.64 -4.75 0.00
CA TYR A 49 10.40 -4.04 -0.36
C TYR A 49 10.57 -3.30 -1.70
N ALA A 50 11.62 -2.50 -1.86
CA ALA A 50 11.91 -1.73 -3.07
C ALA A 50 12.09 -2.62 -4.32
N LEU A 51 12.78 -3.76 -4.19
CA LEU A 51 12.90 -4.75 -5.27
C LEU A 51 11.54 -5.31 -5.68
N GLY A 52 10.69 -5.64 -4.70
CA GLY A 52 9.33 -6.10 -4.99
C GLY A 52 8.46 -5.01 -5.64
N VAL A 53 8.65 -3.73 -5.31
CA VAL A 53 7.99 -2.63 -6.06
C VAL A 53 8.48 -2.58 -7.50
N ALA A 54 9.79 -2.58 -7.70
CA ALA A 54 10.44 -2.44 -9.01
C ALA A 54 10.06 -3.57 -9.98
N ILE A 55 9.99 -4.81 -9.46
CA ILE A 55 9.69 -6.01 -10.25
C ILE A 55 8.17 -6.26 -10.31
N GLY A 56 7.47 -6.07 -9.18
CA GLY A 56 6.08 -6.43 -9.03
C GLY A 56 5.14 -5.60 -9.89
N GLY A 57 5.41 -4.30 -10.07
CA GLY A 57 4.60 -3.41 -10.90
C GLY A 57 4.45 -3.92 -12.34
N PRO A 58 5.54 -4.04 -13.12
CA PRO A 58 5.50 -4.54 -14.49
C PRO A 58 4.87 -5.94 -14.61
N ILE A 59 5.24 -6.87 -13.72
CA ILE A 59 4.73 -8.24 -13.76
C ILE A 59 3.23 -8.28 -13.51
N LEU A 60 2.74 -7.61 -12.47
CA LEU A 60 1.32 -7.59 -12.17
C LEU A 60 0.53 -6.94 -13.29
N VAL A 61 0.98 -5.80 -13.82
CA VAL A 61 0.31 -5.14 -14.95
C VAL A 61 0.16 -6.08 -16.15
N MET A 62 1.20 -6.84 -16.50
CA MET A 62 1.12 -7.84 -17.57
C MET A 62 0.12 -8.97 -17.26
N LEU A 63 0.18 -9.52 -16.04
CA LEU A 63 -0.68 -10.63 -15.63
C LEU A 63 -2.15 -10.24 -15.51
N THR A 64 -2.43 -8.97 -15.22
CA THR A 64 -3.78 -8.49 -14.92
C THR A 64 -4.35 -7.57 -16.00
N ILE A 65 -3.75 -7.55 -17.20
CA ILE A 65 -4.14 -6.62 -18.29
C ILE A 65 -5.62 -6.73 -18.69
N LYS A 66 -6.22 -7.92 -18.57
CA LYS A 66 -7.63 -8.20 -18.91
C LYS A 66 -8.58 -8.01 -17.73
N TRP A 67 -8.08 -7.71 -16.54
CA TRP A 67 -8.89 -7.63 -15.33
C TRP A 67 -9.63 -6.30 -15.24
N ASN A 68 -10.80 -6.32 -14.60
CA ASN A 68 -11.49 -5.08 -14.19
C ASN A 68 -10.64 -4.36 -13.13
N ARG A 69 -10.45 -3.04 -13.30
CA ARG A 69 -9.63 -2.20 -12.42
C ARG A 69 -10.09 -2.25 -10.95
N LYS A 70 -11.40 -2.30 -10.69
CA LYS A 70 -11.93 -2.43 -9.32
C LYS A 70 -11.52 -3.76 -8.69
N MET A 71 -11.69 -4.86 -9.41
CA MET A 71 -11.32 -6.19 -8.93
C MET A 71 -9.83 -6.27 -8.62
N LEU A 72 -9.01 -5.68 -9.49
CA LEU A 72 -7.57 -5.62 -9.30
C LEU A 72 -7.20 -4.81 -8.05
N LEU A 73 -7.78 -3.61 -7.85
CA LEU A 73 -7.56 -2.84 -6.63
C LEU A 73 -7.94 -3.60 -5.36
N LEU A 74 -9.03 -4.38 -5.38
CA LEU A 74 -9.42 -5.22 -4.26
C LEU A 74 -8.39 -6.31 -3.98
N VAL A 75 -7.92 -7.03 -5.01
CA VAL A 75 -6.89 -8.07 -4.84
C VAL A 75 -5.58 -7.48 -4.33
N LEU A 76 -5.15 -6.33 -4.86
CA LEU A 76 -3.95 -5.65 -4.39
C LEU A 76 -4.09 -5.23 -2.92
N MET A 77 -5.24 -4.69 -2.53
CA MET A 77 -5.50 -4.33 -1.14
C MET A 77 -5.62 -5.55 -0.21
N ALA A 78 -6.13 -6.68 -0.70
CA ALA A 78 -6.14 -7.92 0.06
C ALA A 78 -4.71 -8.43 0.30
N ILE A 79 -3.88 -8.50 -0.75
CA ILE A 79 -2.44 -8.85 -0.65
C ILE A 79 -1.75 -7.93 0.35
N PHE A 80 -2.02 -6.62 0.26
CA PHE A 80 -1.47 -5.63 1.17
C PHE A 80 -1.85 -5.88 2.63
N VAL A 81 -3.14 -6.11 2.92
CA VAL A 81 -3.63 -6.36 4.27
C VAL A 81 -3.03 -7.65 4.83
N PHE A 82 -3.11 -8.76 4.08
CA PHE A 82 -2.57 -10.04 4.53
C PHE A 82 -1.05 -9.99 4.70
N GLY A 83 -0.34 -9.29 3.83
CA GLY A 83 1.10 -9.11 3.93
C GLY A 83 1.50 -8.31 5.18
N ASN A 84 0.75 -7.28 5.54
CA ASN A 84 0.99 -6.53 6.79
C ASN A 84 0.61 -7.36 8.04
N ILE A 85 -0.45 -8.17 7.99
CA ILE A 85 -0.77 -9.09 9.08
C ILE A 85 0.36 -10.12 9.24
N ALA A 86 0.85 -10.71 8.15
CA ALA A 86 1.97 -11.64 8.16
C ALA A 86 3.26 -10.99 8.72
N ALA A 87 3.52 -9.73 8.36
CA ALA A 87 4.62 -8.96 8.93
C ALA A 87 4.47 -8.77 10.44
N SER A 88 3.27 -8.42 10.92
CA SER A 88 3.00 -8.25 12.36
C SER A 88 3.17 -9.54 13.17
N LEU A 89 2.89 -10.69 12.55
CA LEU A 89 2.98 -12.01 13.18
C LEU A 89 4.29 -12.75 12.85
N SER A 90 5.26 -12.06 12.25
CA SER A 90 6.46 -12.71 11.72
C SER A 90 7.35 -13.25 12.86
N PRO A 91 7.60 -14.58 12.91
CA PRO A 91 8.41 -15.18 13.98
C PRO A 91 9.91 -15.08 13.70
N THR A 92 10.31 -14.77 12.46
CA THR A 92 11.71 -14.69 12.05
C THR A 92 11.93 -13.57 11.04
N TYR A 93 13.18 -13.11 10.95
CA TYR A 93 13.61 -12.11 9.97
C TYR A 93 13.26 -12.50 8.53
N GLY A 94 13.43 -13.79 8.17
CA GLY A 94 13.11 -14.29 6.84
C GLY A 94 11.62 -14.15 6.50
N VAL A 95 10.74 -14.51 7.44
CA VAL A 95 9.29 -14.36 7.26
C VAL A 95 8.90 -12.89 7.13
N MET A 96 9.52 -12.01 7.92
CA MET A 96 9.33 -10.56 7.82
C MET A 96 9.72 -10.05 6.42
N LEU A 97 10.92 -10.40 5.94
CA LEU A 97 11.41 -9.99 4.62
C LEU A 97 10.50 -10.48 3.49
N THR A 98 10.08 -11.75 3.53
CA THR A 98 9.16 -12.31 2.53
C THR A 98 7.80 -11.61 2.56
N SER A 99 7.26 -11.34 3.75
CA SER A 99 6.00 -10.61 3.91
C SER A 99 6.09 -9.21 3.30
N ARG A 100 7.22 -8.52 3.51
CA ARG A 100 7.49 -7.21 2.90
C ARG A 100 7.57 -7.25 1.38
N ILE A 101 8.27 -8.24 0.81
CA ILE A 101 8.37 -8.42 -0.65
C ILE A 101 6.98 -8.68 -1.25
N ILE A 102 6.17 -9.56 -0.64
CA ILE A 102 4.82 -9.87 -1.11
C ILE A 102 3.93 -8.62 -1.03
N THR A 103 3.98 -7.89 0.09
CA THR A 103 3.20 -6.66 0.30
C THR A 103 3.56 -5.60 -0.74
N SER A 104 4.84 -5.47 -1.09
CA SER A 104 5.29 -4.42 -2.01
C SER A 104 4.86 -4.64 -3.45
N LEU A 105 4.48 -5.87 -3.83
CA LEU A 105 3.87 -6.15 -5.14
C LEU A 105 2.60 -5.32 -5.34
N ALA A 106 1.83 -5.07 -4.27
CA ALA A 106 0.62 -4.26 -4.35
C ALA A 106 0.90 -2.78 -4.64
N HIS A 107 2.09 -2.29 -4.27
CA HIS A 107 2.39 -0.86 -4.19
C HIS A 107 2.30 -0.16 -5.55
N GLY A 108 3.21 -0.47 -6.49
CA GLY A 108 3.29 0.25 -7.77
C GLY A 108 2.00 0.13 -8.58
N SER A 109 1.42 -1.07 -8.61
CA SER A 109 0.16 -1.36 -9.31
C SER A 109 -1.01 -0.56 -8.76
N PHE A 110 -1.15 -0.46 -7.43
CA PHE A 110 -2.22 0.31 -6.81
C PHE A 110 -2.18 1.78 -7.20
N PHE A 111 -1.00 2.41 -7.19
CA PHE A 111 -0.87 3.81 -7.60
C PHE A 111 -1.13 4.03 -9.10
N GLY A 112 -0.62 3.14 -9.95
CA GLY A 112 -0.88 3.19 -11.39
C GLY A 112 -2.37 3.10 -11.71
N ILE A 113 -3.03 2.04 -11.25
CA ILE A 113 -4.43 1.77 -11.55
C ILE A 113 -5.36 2.75 -10.81
N GLY A 114 -5.08 3.03 -9.54
CA GLY A 114 -5.88 3.93 -8.73
C GLY A 114 -5.87 5.36 -9.30
N SER A 115 -4.73 5.85 -9.80
CA SER A 115 -4.65 7.19 -10.36
C SER A 115 -5.45 7.32 -11.67
N ILE A 116 -5.39 6.32 -12.54
CA ILE A 116 -6.21 6.22 -13.75
C ILE A 116 -7.70 6.18 -13.37
N LEU A 117 -8.05 5.38 -12.36
CA LEU A 117 -9.43 5.23 -11.93
C LEU A 117 -9.96 6.54 -11.31
N ALA A 118 -9.20 7.20 -10.46
CA ALA A 118 -9.53 8.51 -9.90
C ALA A 118 -9.75 9.56 -10.99
N ALA A 119 -8.88 9.62 -12.01
CA ALA A 119 -9.04 10.52 -13.15
C ALA A 119 -10.30 10.19 -13.97
N SER A 120 -10.66 8.92 -14.11
CA SER A 120 -11.86 8.51 -14.87
C SER A 120 -13.19 8.89 -14.20
N MET A 121 -13.19 9.13 -12.88
CA MET A 121 -14.41 9.45 -12.12
C MET A 121 -14.77 10.95 -12.11
N VAL A 122 -13.96 11.80 -12.75
CA VAL A 122 -14.16 13.24 -12.76
C VAL A 122 -14.16 13.81 -14.18
N LYS A 123 -14.69 15.03 -14.34
CA LYS A 123 -14.63 15.75 -15.62
C LYS A 123 -13.18 15.96 -16.07
N PRO A 124 -12.87 16.00 -17.38
CA PRO A 124 -11.51 16.14 -17.90
C PRO A 124 -10.67 17.26 -17.25
N ALA A 125 -11.28 18.42 -17.01
CA ALA A 125 -10.64 19.57 -16.37
C ALA A 125 -10.16 19.33 -14.92
N TYR A 126 -10.59 18.25 -14.26
CA TYR A 126 -10.24 17.93 -12.87
C TYR A 126 -9.41 16.65 -12.72
N ARG A 127 -9.00 16.00 -13.82
CA ARG A 127 -8.27 14.73 -13.80
C ARG A 127 -6.96 14.81 -13.01
N ALA A 128 -6.14 15.83 -13.31
CA ALA A 128 -4.89 16.05 -12.60
C ALA A 128 -5.12 16.27 -11.09
N SER A 129 -6.14 17.05 -10.72
CA SER A 129 -6.49 17.27 -9.32
C SER A 129 -6.99 16.01 -8.62
N ALA A 130 -7.74 15.14 -9.31
CA ALA A 130 -8.19 13.87 -8.76
C ALA A 130 -7.03 12.91 -8.49
N MET A 131 -6.06 12.84 -9.42
CA MET A 131 -4.83 12.09 -9.23
C MET A 131 -4.02 12.67 -8.05
N ALA A 132 -3.82 13.98 -8.02
CA ALA A 132 -3.12 14.67 -6.93
C ALA A 132 -3.79 14.41 -5.56
N LEU A 133 -5.13 14.41 -5.49
CA LEU A 133 -5.86 14.10 -4.27
C LEU A 133 -5.62 12.67 -3.79
N MET A 134 -5.55 11.71 -4.71
CA MET A 134 -5.16 10.34 -4.35
C MET A 134 -3.72 10.28 -3.81
N PHE A 135 -2.77 10.89 -4.53
CA PHE A 135 -1.35 10.93 -4.13
C PHE A 135 -1.11 11.72 -2.84
N MET A 136 -2.02 12.62 -2.46
CA MET A 136 -1.98 13.30 -1.17
C MET A 136 -1.96 12.31 0.01
N GLY A 137 -2.57 11.12 -0.14
CA GLY A 137 -2.46 10.04 0.84
C GLY A 137 -1.01 9.65 1.14
N LEU A 138 -0.18 9.51 0.10
CA LEU A 138 1.26 9.22 0.24
C LEU A 138 2.01 10.35 0.95
N SER A 139 1.70 11.61 0.60
CA SER A 139 2.30 12.78 1.26
C SER A 139 1.94 12.83 2.75
N LEU A 140 0.65 12.65 3.08
CA LEU A 140 0.18 12.63 4.47
C LEU A 140 0.73 11.43 5.24
N SER A 141 0.96 10.31 4.58
CA SER A 141 1.65 9.18 5.19
C SER A 141 3.04 9.59 5.69
N ASN A 142 3.86 10.23 4.86
CA ASN A 142 5.20 10.64 5.27
C ASN A 142 5.21 11.71 6.36
N ILE A 143 4.24 12.64 6.32
CA ILE A 143 4.17 13.75 7.28
C ILE A 143 3.58 13.30 8.62
N LEU A 144 2.54 12.47 8.62
CA LEU A 144 1.77 12.11 9.81
C LEU A 144 1.87 10.62 10.12
N GLY A 145 1.61 9.78 9.13
CA GLY A 145 1.52 8.32 9.30
C GLY A 145 2.82 7.70 9.80
N VAL A 146 3.95 8.03 9.17
CA VAL A 146 5.27 7.47 9.51
C VAL A 146 5.69 7.85 10.93
N PRO A 147 5.74 9.14 11.34
CA PRO A 147 6.05 9.48 12.73
C PRO A 147 5.13 8.81 13.74
N PHE A 148 3.81 8.81 13.48
CA PHE A 148 2.83 8.20 14.36
C PHE A 148 3.02 6.67 14.48
N GLY A 149 3.25 6.00 13.35
CA GLY A 149 3.51 4.57 13.32
C GLY A 149 4.84 4.19 13.99
N THR A 150 5.87 5.03 13.86
CA THR A 150 7.12 4.84 14.58
C THR A 150 6.92 4.98 16.09
N LEU A 151 6.16 6.00 16.54
CA LEU A 151 5.82 6.15 17.96
C LEU A 151 5.07 4.94 18.51
N ILE A 152 4.09 4.42 17.75
CA ILE A 152 3.39 3.18 18.13
C ILE A 152 4.39 2.04 18.29
N GLY A 153 5.25 1.83 17.30
CA GLY A 153 6.16 0.70 17.29
C GLY A 153 7.23 0.75 18.37
N GLN A 154 7.65 1.95 18.76
CA GLN A 154 8.62 2.15 19.83
C GLN A 154 8.02 1.95 21.23
N ASN A 155 6.73 2.26 21.43
CA ASN A 155 6.07 2.19 22.74
C ASN A 155 5.30 0.88 22.97
N PHE A 156 4.72 0.29 21.92
CA PHE A 156 3.84 -0.87 22.00
C PHE A 156 4.36 -2.10 21.25
N GLY A 157 5.58 -2.02 20.69
CA GLY A 157 6.17 -3.05 19.84
C GLY A 157 5.93 -2.78 18.35
N TRP A 158 6.95 -3.00 17.53
CA TRP A 158 6.94 -2.66 16.10
C TRP A 158 5.85 -3.43 15.33
N GLN A 159 5.46 -4.60 15.82
CA GLN A 159 4.38 -5.42 15.29
C GLN A 159 3.04 -4.65 15.28
N MET A 160 2.78 -3.85 16.31
CA MET A 160 1.55 -3.06 16.44
C MET A 160 1.41 -2.00 15.35
N THR A 161 2.52 -1.46 14.85
CA THR A 161 2.50 -0.56 13.69
C THR A 161 1.92 -1.26 12.46
N PHE A 162 2.31 -2.50 12.20
CA PHE A 162 1.80 -3.29 11.08
C PHE A 162 0.32 -3.68 11.25
N VAL A 163 -0.13 -3.93 12.49
CA VAL A 163 -1.55 -4.13 12.80
C VAL A 163 -2.37 -2.88 12.46
N VAL A 164 -1.91 -1.70 12.90
CA VAL A 164 -2.59 -0.43 12.61
C VAL A 164 -2.66 -0.19 11.10
N ILE A 165 -1.57 -0.45 10.38
CA ILE A 165 -1.57 -0.32 8.93
C ILE A 165 -2.52 -1.30 8.26
N ALA A 166 -2.58 -2.55 8.72
CA ALA A 166 -3.54 -3.53 8.23
C ALA A 166 -4.99 -3.06 8.43
N ILE A 167 -5.32 -2.47 9.58
CA ILE A 167 -6.64 -1.90 9.85
C ILE A 167 -6.97 -0.77 8.86
N ILE A 168 -6.04 0.15 8.62
CA ILE A 168 -6.24 1.23 7.63
C ILE A 168 -6.41 0.64 6.22
N GLY A 169 -5.65 -0.41 5.90
CA GLY A 169 -5.79 -1.16 4.65
C GLY A 169 -7.17 -1.82 4.50
N VAL A 170 -7.72 -2.38 5.57
CA VAL A 170 -9.08 -2.93 5.59
C VAL A 170 -10.12 -1.83 5.38
N CYS A 171 -9.95 -0.67 6.01
CA CYS A 171 -10.83 0.49 5.77
C CYS A 171 -10.80 0.92 4.29
N ALA A 172 -9.62 0.97 3.67
CA ALA A 172 -9.49 1.25 2.24
C ALA A 172 -10.13 0.17 1.37
N PHE A 173 -9.91 -1.12 1.68
CA PHE A 173 -10.50 -2.26 0.97
C PHE A 173 -12.04 -2.20 0.99
N ILE A 174 -12.62 -2.02 2.18
CA ILE A 174 -14.07 -1.86 2.38
C ILE A 174 -14.57 -0.63 1.61
N GLY A 175 -13.85 0.50 1.69
CA GLY A 175 -14.16 1.71 0.95
C GLY A 175 -14.19 1.50 -0.57
N ILE A 176 -13.26 0.71 -1.10
CA ILE A 176 -13.21 0.36 -2.53
C ILE A 176 -14.41 -0.51 -2.91
N ILE A 177 -14.83 -1.47 -2.08
CA ILE A 177 -16.03 -2.29 -2.35
C ILE A 177 -17.26 -1.40 -2.57
N PHE A 178 -17.50 -0.48 -1.63
CA PHE A 178 -18.75 0.29 -1.59
C PHE A 178 -18.76 1.51 -2.49
N PHE A 179 -17.63 2.20 -2.66
CA PHE A 179 -17.61 3.52 -3.29
C PHE A 179 -16.96 3.54 -4.66
N VAL A 180 -16.07 2.60 -4.98
CA VAL A 180 -15.43 2.55 -6.29
C VAL A 180 -16.38 1.88 -7.30
N PRO A 181 -16.73 2.55 -8.42
CA PRO A 181 -17.60 1.97 -9.44
C PRO A 181 -16.92 0.80 -10.16
N GLU A 182 -17.72 -0.16 -10.61
CA GLU A 182 -17.23 -1.22 -11.49
C GLU A 182 -16.91 -0.66 -12.87
N THR A 183 -15.69 -0.94 -13.36
CA THR A 183 -15.28 -0.61 -14.74
C THR A 183 -15.42 -1.84 -15.63
N LYS A 184 -15.95 -1.71 -16.85
CA LYS A 184 -15.94 -2.83 -17.80
C LYS A 184 -14.49 -3.33 -18.03
N PRO A 185 -14.27 -4.63 -18.24
CA PRO A 185 -12.95 -5.16 -18.62
C PRO A 185 -12.41 -4.41 -19.84
N ASN A 186 -11.09 -4.20 -19.88
CA ASN A 186 -10.42 -3.46 -20.95
C ASN A 186 -10.58 -4.23 -22.28
N ASN A 187 -11.45 -3.77 -23.17
CA ASN A 187 -11.73 -4.42 -24.47
C ASN A 187 -10.81 -3.92 -25.60
N ASP A 188 -9.77 -3.13 -25.30
CA ASP A 188 -8.92 -2.48 -26.31
C ASP A 188 -7.83 -3.41 -26.88
N ALA A 189 -8.12 -4.71 -26.97
CA ALA A 189 -7.27 -5.70 -27.66
C ALA A 189 -8.13 -6.47 -28.68
N SER A 190 -8.57 -5.76 -29.72
CA SER A 190 -9.11 -6.31 -30.96
C SER A 190 -8.67 -5.43 -32.12
#